data_AF-A0AAW2SDF8-F1
#
_entry.id   AF-A0AAW2SDF8-F1
#
_cell.length_a   1.000
_cell.length_b   1.000
_cell.length_c   1.000
_cell.angle_alpha   90.00
_cell.angle_beta   90.00
_cell.angle_gamma   90.00
#
_symmetry.space_group_name_H-M   'P 1'
#
loop_
_entity.id
_entity.type
_entity.pdbx_description
1 polymer ?
#
loop_
_entity_poly.entity_id
_entity_poly.type
_entity_poly.pdbx_seq_one_letter_code
_entity_poly.pdbx_strand_id
1 'polypeptide(L)'
;MSNQPMKFDETMNQQTRKRPLLEIDKPTTMMCTVVAVDHTTLCYRVCALCERTLSENPATACKYCNFTHSFNPTASGSKRLFRVLMSIATDTKVFVVIMFDRAARVLFGCSADEFFDFAKIHPYAAMAAGRALEGEMLTVTLTRPKNGNAQHLRVASVVPLSSGFQPAIETLRELYREKGAS
;
A
#
# COMPACT_ATOMS: atom_id res chain seq x y z
N MET A 1 31.21 -56.82 30.49
CA MET A 1 31.89 -56.16 29.35
C MET A 1 30.90 -55.21 28.71
N SER A 2 31.24 -53.93 28.71
CA SER A 2 30.34 -52.78 28.51
C SER A 2 29.84 -52.64 27.08
N ASN A 3 28.53 -52.52 26.89
CA ASN A 3 27.92 -52.01 25.67
C ASN A 3 27.74 -50.49 25.80
N GLN A 4 28.53 -49.71 25.06
CA GLN A 4 28.28 -48.28 24.84
C GLN A 4 27.49 -48.09 23.53
N PRO A 5 26.41 -47.31 23.51
CA PRO A 5 25.72 -46.94 22.28
C PRO A 5 26.43 -45.78 21.58
N MET A 6 26.50 -45.84 20.25
CA MET A 6 26.95 -44.75 19.39
C MET A 6 26.04 -43.53 19.58
N LYS A 7 26.64 -42.36 19.84
CA LYS A 7 25.96 -41.07 19.82
C LYS A 7 25.66 -40.69 18.37
N PHE A 8 24.37 -40.51 18.06
CA PHE A 8 23.94 -39.86 16.82
C PHE A 8 23.65 -38.40 17.15
N ASP A 9 24.50 -37.50 16.65
CA ASP A 9 24.33 -36.05 16.76
C ASP A 9 23.34 -35.60 15.68
N GLU A 10 22.07 -35.45 16.03
CA GLU A 10 21.08 -34.76 15.18
C GLU A 10 21.04 -33.28 15.54
N THR A 11 21.96 -32.50 14.96
CA THR A 11 21.74 -31.06 14.80
C THR A 11 20.86 -30.83 13.56
N MET A 12 19.53 -30.89 13.75
CA MET A 12 18.57 -30.38 12.76
C MET A 12 18.72 -28.86 12.66
N ASN A 13 19.55 -28.42 11.71
CA ASN A 13 19.64 -27.04 11.27
C ASN A 13 18.33 -26.69 10.53
N GLN A 14 17.33 -26.17 11.24
CA GLN A 14 16.17 -25.52 10.64
C GLN A 14 16.62 -24.20 9.99
N GLN A 15 17.25 -24.31 8.81
CA GLN A 15 17.36 -23.18 7.90
C GLN A 15 15.96 -22.88 7.36
N THR A 16 15.23 -22.01 8.08
CA THR A 16 14.15 -21.23 7.48
C THR A 16 14.72 -20.56 6.23
N ARG A 17 14.32 -21.04 5.05
CA ARG A 17 14.60 -20.43 3.75
C ARG A 17 13.95 -19.05 3.70
N LYS A 18 14.59 -18.06 4.32
CA LYS A 18 14.30 -16.64 4.08
C LYS A 18 14.71 -16.40 2.63
N ARG A 19 13.72 -16.24 1.75
CA ARG A 19 13.94 -15.79 0.37
C ARG A 19 14.80 -14.52 0.43
N PRO A 20 15.83 -14.36 -0.40
CA PRO A 20 16.64 -13.14 -0.40
C PRO A 20 15.72 -11.94 -0.71
N LEU A 21 15.42 -11.17 0.34
CA LEU A 21 14.87 -9.83 0.18
C LEU A 21 15.92 -9.06 -0.63
N LEU A 22 15.49 -8.36 -1.68
CA LEU A 22 16.38 -7.49 -2.47
C LEU A 22 17.10 -6.57 -1.48
N GLU A 23 18.43 -6.68 -1.36
CA GLU A 23 19.22 -5.81 -0.49
C GLU A 23 19.33 -4.41 -1.11
N ILE A 24 18.26 -3.63 -0.95
CA ILE A 24 18.17 -2.26 -1.45
C ILE A 24 18.68 -1.33 -0.36
N ASP A 25 19.98 -1.11 -0.29
CA ASP A 25 20.55 -0.15 0.69
C ASP A 25 20.39 1.31 0.23
N LYS A 26 20.24 1.52 -1.08
CA LYS A 26 20.04 2.83 -1.70
C LYS A 26 18.73 2.86 -2.47
N PRO A 27 18.07 4.03 -2.62
CA PRO A 27 16.91 4.16 -3.49
C PRO A 27 17.20 3.54 -4.87
N THR A 28 16.42 2.56 -5.27
CA THR A 28 16.66 1.78 -6.49
C THR A 28 15.48 1.94 -7.43
N THR A 29 15.75 2.42 -8.64
CA THR A 29 14.75 2.58 -9.70
C THR A 29 14.73 1.34 -10.58
N MET A 30 13.56 0.80 -10.87
CA MET A 30 13.38 -0.37 -11.73
C MET A 30 12.04 -0.32 -12.46
N MET A 31 11.97 -1.03 -13.58
CA MET A 31 10.73 -1.30 -14.29
C MET A 31 10.07 -2.55 -13.69
N CYS A 32 8.76 -2.51 -13.54
CA CYS A 32 7.99 -3.64 -13.04
C CYS A 32 6.58 -3.65 -13.65
N THR A 33 5.91 -4.79 -13.52
CA THR A 33 4.48 -4.93 -13.84
C THR A 33 3.69 -5.12 -12.56
N VAL A 34 2.55 -4.46 -12.41
CA VAL A 34 1.64 -4.69 -11.29
C VAL A 34 0.99 -6.06 -11.47
N VAL A 35 1.13 -6.93 -10.48
CA VAL A 35 0.54 -8.29 -10.50
C VAL A 35 -0.79 -8.31 -9.77
N ALA A 36 -0.88 -7.64 -8.63
CA ALA A 36 -2.10 -7.59 -7.83
C ALA A 36 -2.05 -6.44 -6.84
N VAL A 37 -3.22 -5.88 -6.52
CA VAL A 37 -3.40 -4.87 -5.48
C VAL A 37 -4.23 -5.47 -4.34
N ASP A 38 -3.74 -5.32 -3.11
CA ASP A 38 -4.53 -5.62 -1.92
C ASP A 38 -5.59 -4.53 -1.72
N HIS A 39 -6.83 -4.90 -2.01
CA HIS A 39 -7.98 -4.00 -1.95
C HIS A 39 -8.69 -3.99 -0.59
N THR A 40 -8.20 -4.75 0.40
CA THR A 40 -8.85 -4.83 1.73
C THR A 40 -8.62 -3.58 2.57
N THR A 41 -7.44 -2.96 2.48
CA THR A 41 -7.07 -1.80 3.31
C THR A 41 -6.30 -0.74 2.53
N LEU A 42 -6.97 -0.12 1.55
CA LEU A 42 -6.35 0.87 0.64
C LEU A 42 -6.04 2.23 1.28
N CYS A 43 -6.73 2.58 2.37
CA CYS A 43 -6.63 3.90 3.00
C CYS A 43 -6.58 3.80 4.53
N TYR A 44 -5.98 4.79 5.16
CA TYR A 44 -5.97 4.95 6.62
C TYR A 44 -6.26 6.40 7.00
N ARG A 45 -6.75 6.61 8.22
CA ARG A 45 -7.11 7.93 8.73
C ARG A 45 -5.91 8.63 9.37
N VAL A 46 -5.82 9.94 9.15
CA VAL A 46 -4.85 10.83 9.78
C VAL A 46 -5.51 12.13 10.24
N CYS A 47 -4.87 12.82 11.18
CA CYS A 47 -5.23 14.19 11.54
C CYS A 47 -5.01 15.12 10.33
N ALA A 48 -5.97 15.96 10.00
CA ALA A 48 -5.84 16.90 8.90
C ALA A 48 -4.75 17.96 9.15
N LEU A 49 -4.44 18.28 10.41
CA LEU A 49 -3.46 19.30 10.78
C LEU A 49 -2.03 18.75 10.90
N CYS A 50 -1.84 17.66 11.64
CA CYS A 50 -0.50 17.14 11.97
C CYS A 50 -0.15 15.83 11.26
N GLU A 51 -1.06 15.29 10.45
CA GLU A 51 -0.90 14.05 9.67
C GLU A 51 -0.54 12.80 10.48
N ARG A 52 -0.67 12.86 11.81
CA ARG A 52 -0.51 11.70 12.67
C ARG A 52 -1.67 10.73 12.44
N THR A 53 -1.33 9.44 12.39
CA THR A 53 -2.30 8.35 12.26
C THR A 53 -3.34 8.40 13.38
N LEU A 54 -4.60 8.28 12.99
CA LEU A 54 -5.74 8.17 13.90
C LEU A 54 -6.27 6.73 13.90
N SER A 55 -7.04 6.39 14.93
CA SER A 55 -7.83 5.16 14.92
C SER A 55 -8.85 5.19 13.77
N GLU A 56 -9.25 4.01 13.30
CA GLU A 56 -10.34 3.89 12.31
C GLU A 56 -11.67 4.43 12.85
N ASN A 57 -11.88 4.41 14.18
CA ASN A 57 -13.09 4.93 14.79
C ASN A 57 -13.25 6.45 14.51
N PRO A 58 -14.28 6.87 13.76
CA PRO A 58 -14.50 8.27 13.38
C PRO A 58 -14.57 9.22 14.56
N ALA A 59 -15.04 8.76 15.72
CA ALA A 59 -15.18 9.56 16.94
C ALA A 59 -13.84 9.88 17.64
N THR A 60 -12.74 9.26 17.23
CA THR A 60 -11.43 9.48 17.86
C THR A 60 -10.77 10.75 17.32
N ALA A 61 -10.73 11.80 18.15
CA ALA A 61 -10.01 13.03 17.85
C ALA A 61 -8.48 12.84 17.98
N CYS A 62 -7.72 13.73 17.32
CA CYS A 62 -6.27 13.73 17.42
C CYS A 62 -5.81 14.18 18.81
N LYS A 63 -5.26 13.26 19.63
CA LYS A 63 -4.77 13.55 20.99
C LYS A 63 -3.75 14.69 21.06
N TYR A 64 -2.96 14.89 20.00
CA TYR A 64 -1.90 15.89 19.96
C TYR A 64 -2.41 17.28 19.58
N CYS A 65 -3.43 17.36 18.73
CA CYS A 65 -4.05 18.63 18.32
C CYS A 65 -5.25 19.01 19.20
N ASN A 66 -5.71 18.09 20.05
CA ASN A 66 -6.84 18.32 20.98
C ASN A 66 -6.55 19.44 21.98
N PHE A 67 -5.28 19.62 22.37
CA PHE A 67 -4.86 20.61 23.38
C PHE A 67 -4.61 22.01 22.81
N THR A 68 -4.44 22.16 21.50
CA THR A 68 -4.03 23.42 20.85
C THR A 68 -5.19 24.30 20.38
N HIS A 69 -6.45 23.89 20.58
CA HIS A 69 -7.64 24.59 20.07
C HIS A 69 -8.58 25.11 21.16
N SER A 70 -8.03 25.76 22.20
CA SER A 70 -8.82 26.56 23.17
C SER A 70 -9.48 27.82 22.57
N PHE A 71 -9.26 28.13 21.29
CA PHE A 71 -9.83 29.32 20.62
C PHE A 71 -10.73 29.03 19.40
N ASN A 72 -10.92 27.77 19.00
CA ASN A 72 -11.99 27.41 18.06
C ASN A 72 -12.27 25.89 18.10
N PRO A 73 -13.43 25.42 18.58
CA PRO A 73 -13.71 24.02 18.84
C PRO A 73 -14.11 23.22 17.58
N THR A 74 -13.77 23.69 16.38
CA THR A 74 -13.89 22.87 15.18
C THR A 74 -12.87 21.74 15.28
N ALA A 75 -13.34 20.61 15.80
CA ALA A 75 -12.58 19.38 16.00
C ALA A 75 -11.59 19.19 14.86
N SER A 76 -10.30 19.04 15.20
CA SER A 76 -9.25 18.72 14.24
C SER A 76 -9.74 17.62 13.31
N GLY A 77 -10.10 18.00 12.08
CA GLY A 77 -10.74 17.09 11.13
C GLY A 77 -9.84 15.90 10.85
N SER A 78 -10.43 14.80 10.38
CA SER A 78 -9.66 13.67 9.86
C SER A 78 -9.71 13.68 8.34
N LYS A 79 -8.58 13.41 7.70
CA LYS A 79 -8.50 13.08 6.27
C LYS A 79 -7.99 11.67 6.08
N ARG A 80 -8.12 11.11 4.88
CA ARG A 80 -7.55 9.82 4.51
C ARG A 80 -6.31 9.99 3.65
N LEU A 81 -5.42 9.03 3.79
CA LEU A 81 -4.25 8.86 2.95
C LEU A 81 -4.22 7.43 2.42
N PHE A 82 -3.69 7.24 1.21
CA PHE A 82 -3.53 5.90 0.67
C PHE A 82 -2.39 5.16 1.38
N ARG A 83 -2.61 3.86 1.57
CA ARG A 83 -1.63 2.86 1.98
C ARG A 83 -1.92 1.59 1.19
N VAL A 84 -1.35 1.52 -0.02
CA VAL A 84 -1.63 0.44 -0.96
C VAL A 84 -0.53 -0.60 -0.86
N LEU A 85 -0.90 -1.83 -0.49
CA LEU A 85 -0.02 -2.99 -0.67
C LEU A 85 -0.27 -3.56 -2.06
N MET A 86 0.80 -3.78 -2.82
CA MET A 86 0.70 -4.38 -4.14
C MET A 86 1.87 -5.33 -4.39
N SER A 87 1.59 -6.37 -5.15
CA SER A 87 2.59 -7.27 -5.69
C SER A 87 3.07 -6.75 -7.04
N ILE A 88 4.38 -6.64 -7.21
CA ILE A 88 5.01 -6.27 -8.49
C ILE A 88 5.92 -7.38 -8.98
N ALA A 89 5.97 -7.55 -10.29
CA ALA A 89 6.88 -8.43 -10.99
C ALA A 89 7.98 -7.61 -11.68
N THR A 90 9.23 -7.94 -11.41
CA THR A 90 10.36 -7.55 -12.26
C THR A 90 10.65 -8.67 -13.25
N ASP A 91 11.64 -8.47 -14.11
CA ASP A 91 12.22 -9.49 -14.99
C ASP A 91 12.63 -10.79 -14.27
N THR A 92 12.96 -10.69 -12.99
CA THR A 92 13.61 -11.76 -12.22
C THR A 92 12.75 -12.31 -11.10
N LYS A 93 11.77 -11.56 -10.58
CA LYS A 93 11.00 -11.99 -9.40
C LYS A 93 9.72 -11.19 -9.14
N VAL A 94 8.88 -11.78 -8.30
CA VAL A 94 7.67 -11.15 -7.76
C VAL A 94 7.83 -10.89 -6.27
N PHE A 95 7.49 -9.68 -5.82
CA PHE A 95 7.51 -9.31 -4.41
C PHE A 95 6.51 -8.19 -4.08
N VAL A 96 6.18 -8.06 -2.79
CA VAL A 96 5.21 -7.09 -2.29
C VAL A 96 5.90 -5.79 -1.91
N VAL A 97 5.34 -4.67 -2.36
CA VAL A 97 5.74 -3.31 -2.04
C VAL A 97 4.57 -2.53 -1.45
N ILE A 98 4.87 -1.42 -0.79
CA ILE A 98 3.86 -0.50 -0.25
C ILE A 98 3.98 0.89 -0.89
N MET A 99 2.86 1.41 -1.38
CA MET A 99 2.74 2.80 -1.84
C MET A 99 2.00 3.62 -0.80
N PHE A 100 2.59 4.76 -0.45
CA PHE A 100 1.90 5.77 0.31
C PHE A 100 1.29 6.81 -0.62
N ASP A 101 0.28 7.49 -0.08
CA ASP A 101 -0.47 8.60 -0.66
C ASP A 101 0.12 9.27 -1.91
N ARG A 102 1.24 10.01 -1.83
CA ARG A 102 1.79 10.70 -3.01
C ARG A 102 2.03 9.79 -4.22
N ALA A 103 2.59 8.60 -4.02
CA ALA A 103 2.81 7.64 -5.10
C ALA A 103 1.50 7.01 -5.57
N ALA A 104 0.64 6.62 -4.62
CA ALA A 104 -0.64 5.99 -4.95
C ALA A 104 -1.57 6.91 -5.75
N ARG A 105 -1.60 8.21 -5.46
CA ARG A 105 -2.43 9.19 -6.21
C ARG A 105 -2.10 9.25 -7.69
N VAL A 106 -0.86 8.93 -8.11
CA VAL A 106 -0.49 8.85 -9.53
C VAL A 106 -1.28 7.73 -10.22
N LEU A 107 -1.43 6.57 -9.58
CA LEU A 107 -2.14 5.44 -10.15
C LEU A 107 -3.65 5.55 -9.99
N PHE A 108 -4.11 6.10 -8.88
CA PHE A 108 -5.53 6.24 -8.58
C PHE A 108 -6.18 7.46 -9.25
N GLY A 109 -5.42 8.51 -9.55
CA GLY A 109 -5.91 9.74 -10.19
C GLY A 109 -6.76 10.64 -9.31
N CYS A 110 -6.90 10.32 -8.02
CA CYS A 110 -7.74 11.02 -7.08
C CYS A 110 -7.11 11.05 -5.68
N SER A 111 -7.71 11.79 -4.76
CA SER A 111 -7.34 11.71 -3.34
C SER A 111 -7.89 10.44 -2.68
N ALA A 112 -7.32 10.04 -1.54
CA ALA A 112 -7.81 8.88 -0.80
C ALA A 112 -9.22 9.11 -0.20
N ASP A 113 -9.57 10.34 0.16
CA ASP A 113 -10.92 10.67 0.61
C ASP A 113 -11.93 10.56 -0.55
N GLU A 114 -11.59 11.11 -1.71
CA GLU A 114 -12.42 11.00 -2.92
C GLU A 114 -12.64 9.54 -3.33
N PHE A 115 -11.58 8.72 -3.35
CA PHE A 115 -11.71 7.30 -3.64
C PHE A 115 -12.57 6.57 -2.60
N PHE A 116 -12.36 6.88 -1.32
CA PHE A 116 -13.13 6.27 -0.23
C PHE A 116 -14.62 6.62 -0.33
N ASP A 117 -14.96 7.87 -0.61
CA ASP A 117 -16.34 8.30 -0.79
C ASP A 117 -16.97 7.67 -2.04
N PHE A 118 -16.20 7.54 -3.13
CA PHE A 118 -16.64 6.79 -4.31
C PHE A 118 -16.93 5.32 -3.97
N ALA A 119 -16.05 4.67 -3.21
CA ALA A 119 -16.17 3.25 -2.85
C ALA A 119 -17.31 2.95 -1.85
N LYS A 120 -17.80 3.95 -1.10
CA LYS A 120 -19.01 3.80 -0.28
C LYS A 120 -20.27 3.58 -1.12
N ILE A 121 -20.34 4.24 -2.26
CA ILE A 121 -21.53 4.25 -3.12
C ILE A 121 -21.47 3.07 -4.11
N HIS A 122 -20.27 2.62 -4.45
CA HIS A 122 -20.04 1.56 -5.43
C HIS A 122 -19.41 0.33 -4.76
N PRO A 123 -20.24 -0.68 -4.40
CA PRO A 123 -19.74 -1.97 -3.96
C PRO A 123 -18.73 -2.50 -4.99
N TYR A 124 -17.61 -3.04 -4.52
CA TYR A 124 -16.50 -3.54 -5.36
C TYR A 124 -15.62 -2.50 -6.05
N ALA A 125 -15.78 -1.18 -5.81
CA ALA A 125 -14.86 -0.18 -6.37
C ALA A 125 -13.38 -0.45 -6.03
N ALA A 126 -13.08 -0.84 -4.79
CA ALA A 126 -11.72 -1.21 -4.38
C ALA A 126 -11.13 -2.37 -5.20
N MET A 127 -11.94 -3.41 -5.45
CA MET A 127 -11.54 -4.56 -6.27
C MET A 127 -11.39 -4.16 -7.74
N ALA A 128 -12.32 -3.37 -8.27
CA ALA A 128 -12.27 -2.87 -9.64
C ALA A 128 -11.03 -1.99 -9.88
N ALA A 129 -10.65 -1.15 -8.92
CA ALA A 129 -9.42 -0.36 -9.01
C ALA A 129 -8.18 -1.26 -9.06
N GLY A 130 -8.16 -2.34 -8.27
CA GLY A 130 -7.09 -3.33 -8.32
C GLY A 130 -7.00 -4.01 -9.69
N ARG A 131 -8.15 -4.34 -10.30
CA ARG A 131 -8.23 -4.90 -11.66
C ARG A 131 -7.78 -3.92 -12.74
N ALA A 132 -8.16 -2.65 -12.63
CA ALA A 132 -7.77 -1.60 -13.57
C ALA A 132 -6.25 -1.37 -13.57
N LEU A 133 -5.58 -1.60 -12.43
CA LEU A 133 -4.14 -1.47 -12.29
C LEU A 133 -3.37 -2.77 -12.59
N GLU A 134 -4.04 -3.92 -12.65
CA GLU A 134 -3.43 -5.22 -12.92
C GLU A 134 -2.84 -5.24 -14.34
N GLY A 135 -1.57 -5.63 -14.47
CA GLY A 135 -0.87 -5.66 -15.75
C GLY A 135 -0.21 -4.33 -16.16
N GLU A 136 -0.44 -3.24 -15.42
CA GLU A 136 0.20 -1.96 -15.74
C GLU A 136 1.72 -2.03 -15.53
N MET A 137 2.44 -1.54 -16.54
CA MET A 137 3.91 -1.43 -16.49
C MET A 137 4.30 -0.08 -15.91
N LEU A 138 5.14 -0.12 -14.88
CA LEU A 138 5.54 1.04 -14.10
C LEU A 138 7.06 1.14 -14.03
N THR A 139 7.58 2.36 -14.02
CA THR A 139 8.89 2.66 -13.43
C THR A 139 8.68 3.07 -11.98
N VAL A 140 9.28 2.34 -11.05
CA VAL A 140 9.18 2.59 -9.60
C VAL A 140 10.54 2.85 -8.99
N THR A 141 10.60 3.77 -8.03
CA THR A 141 11.78 3.94 -7.16
C THR A 141 11.47 3.36 -5.78
N LEU A 142 12.20 2.32 -5.40
CA LEU A 142 12.01 1.60 -4.14
C LEU A 142 13.02 2.07 -3.08
N THR A 143 12.56 2.18 -1.84
CA THR A 143 13.38 2.55 -0.68
C THR A 143 13.13 1.59 0.47
N ARG A 144 14.18 1.31 1.27
CA ARG A 144 14.00 0.59 2.53
C ARG A 144 13.15 1.43 3.49
N PRO A 145 12.30 0.78 4.29
CA PRO A 145 11.62 1.50 5.36
C PRO A 145 12.64 2.00 6.39
N LYS A 146 12.40 3.21 6.91
CA LYS A 146 13.26 3.82 7.95
C LYS A 146 13.22 3.09 9.28
N ASN A 147 12.14 2.33 9.54
CA ASN A 147 11.97 1.54 10.76
C ASN A 147 12.24 0.07 10.45
N GLY A 148 13.18 -0.55 11.18
CA GLY A 148 13.60 -1.94 10.97
C GLY A 148 12.49 -2.99 11.11
N ASN A 149 11.34 -2.64 11.69
CA ASN A 149 10.19 -3.55 11.84
C ASN A 149 9.26 -3.57 10.62
N ALA A 150 9.41 -2.66 9.66
CA ALA A 150 8.57 -2.64 8.47
C ALA A 150 9.05 -3.66 7.44
N GLN A 151 8.14 -4.52 7.01
CA GLN A 151 8.46 -5.71 6.21
C GLN A 151 8.54 -5.43 4.70
N HIS A 152 7.89 -4.35 4.23
CA HIS A 152 7.77 -4.06 2.80
C HIS A 152 8.65 -2.89 2.37
N LEU A 153 9.23 -3.01 1.18
CA LEU A 153 9.88 -1.90 0.47
C LEU A 153 8.84 -0.83 0.14
N ARG A 154 9.24 0.44 0.25
CA ARG A 154 8.37 1.58 -0.02
C ARG A 154 8.61 2.12 -1.41
N VAL A 155 7.54 2.34 -2.15
CA VAL A 155 7.58 3.06 -3.42
C VAL A 155 7.65 4.56 -3.11
N ALA A 156 8.78 5.18 -3.43
CA ALA A 156 9.02 6.61 -3.25
C ALA A 156 8.48 7.43 -4.44
N SER A 157 8.54 6.88 -5.65
CA SER A 157 7.97 7.43 -6.87
C SER A 157 7.52 6.32 -7.80
N VAL A 158 6.54 6.65 -8.64
CA VAL A 158 5.96 5.75 -9.64
C VAL A 158 5.62 6.55 -10.89
N VAL A 159 5.88 5.97 -12.06
CA VAL A 159 5.56 6.53 -13.37
C VAL A 159 5.02 5.40 -14.25
N PRO A 160 3.75 5.46 -14.67
CA PRO A 160 3.21 4.54 -15.68
C PRO A 160 3.98 4.67 -17.00
N LEU A 161 4.27 3.55 -17.64
CA LEU A 161 5.03 3.50 -18.89
C LEU A 161 4.16 3.66 -20.13
N SER A 162 2.88 3.28 -20.04
CA SER A 162 1.92 3.44 -21.13
C SER A 162 1.54 4.91 -21.31
N SER A 163 1.63 5.42 -22.54
CA SER A 163 1.12 6.75 -22.89
C SER A 163 -0.40 6.84 -22.84
N GLY A 164 -1.08 5.70 -22.94
CA GLY A 164 -2.53 5.57 -22.79
C GLY A 164 -2.97 5.21 -21.37
N PHE A 165 -2.07 5.30 -20.38
CA PHE A 165 -2.43 5.03 -19.00
C PHE A 165 -3.63 5.88 -18.56
N GLN A 166 -4.64 5.24 -18.00
CA GLN A 166 -5.79 5.89 -17.38
C GLN A 166 -5.74 5.62 -15.88
N PRO A 167 -5.76 6.66 -15.03
CA PRO A 167 -5.86 6.48 -13.60
C PRO A 167 -7.10 5.68 -13.21
N ALA A 168 -7.00 4.86 -12.16
CA ALA A 168 -8.05 3.92 -11.79
C ALA A 168 -9.44 4.59 -11.60
N ILE A 169 -9.49 5.81 -11.05
CA ILE A 169 -10.76 6.51 -10.85
C ILE A 169 -11.49 6.84 -12.16
N GLU A 170 -10.77 7.07 -13.25
CA GLU A 170 -11.35 7.39 -14.55
C GLU A 170 -12.03 6.15 -15.14
N THR A 171 -11.31 5.03 -15.18
CA THR A 171 -11.85 3.72 -15.58
C THR A 171 -13.07 3.31 -14.73
N LEU A 172 -13.02 3.56 -13.42
CA LEU A 172 -14.12 3.25 -12.52
C LEU A 172 -15.35 4.12 -12.81
N ARG A 173 -15.16 5.43 -13.02
CA ARG A 173 -16.28 6.34 -13.34
C ARG A 173 -16.99 5.93 -14.62
N GLU A 174 -16.26 5.47 -15.63
CA GLU A 174 -16.84 4.94 -16.87
C GLU A 174 -17.64 3.66 -16.59
N LEU A 175 -17.02 2.68 -15.94
CA LEU A 175 -17.63 1.39 -15.64
C LEU A 175 -18.92 1.50 -14.81
N TYR A 176 -18.97 2.42 -13.85
CA TYR A 176 -20.15 2.61 -13.00
C TYR A 176 -21.19 3.58 -13.61
N ARG A 177 -20.83 4.43 -14.59
CA ARG A 177 -21.83 5.17 -15.39
C ARG A 177 -22.62 4.22 -16.30
N GLU A 178 -21.93 3.31 -16.97
CA GLU A 178 -22.56 2.36 -17.90
C GLU A 178 -23.55 1.42 -17.19
N LYS A 179 -23.23 1.01 -15.95
CA LYS A 179 -24.10 0.16 -15.12
C LYS A 179 -25.28 0.88 -14.47
N GLY A 180 -25.27 2.21 -14.40
CA GLY A 180 -26.39 2.99 -13.86
C GLY A 180 -27.47 3.32 -14.90
N ALA A 181 -27.20 3.05 -16.19
CA ALA A 181 -28.11 3.32 -17.31
C ALA A 181 -28.73 2.05 -17.91
N SER A 182 -28.56 0.89 -17.27
CA SER A 182 -29.12 -0.40 -17.67
C SER A 182 -30.27 -0.86 -16.76
#